data_AF-A0A1J9U9Q5-F1
#
_entry.id   AF-A0A1J9U9Q5-F1
#
_cell.length_a   1.000
_cell.length_b   1.000
_cell.length_c   1.000
_cell.angle_alpha   90.00
_cell.angle_beta   90.00
_cell.angle_gamma   90.00
#
_symmetry.space_group_name_H-M   'P 1'
#
loop_
_entity.id
_entity.type
_entity.pdbx_description
1 polymer ?
#
loop_
_entity_poly.entity_id
_entity_poly.type
_entity_poly.pdbx_seq_one_letter_code
_entity_poly.pdbx_strand_id
1 'polypeptide(L)' 'MLKRMILGVPSLVVGATVGLATDVSAAPAPPLTSLNVVKVESQLGGVEFIGPNNLSTFKDHGGSYLYI' A
#
# COMPACT_ATOMS: atom_id res chain seq x y z
N MET A 1 -31.47 -54.24 -22.29
CA MET A 1 -31.07 -53.31 -23.37
C MET A 1 -31.95 -52.08 -23.26
N LEU A 2 -31.39 -50.95 -22.83
CA LEU A 2 -32.12 -49.68 -22.80
C LEU A 2 -31.20 -48.56 -23.30
N LYS A 3 -31.81 -47.74 -24.15
CA LYS A 3 -31.25 -46.93 -25.22
C LYS A 3 -30.61 -45.65 -24.67
N ARG A 4 -29.45 -45.28 -25.24
CA ARG A 4 -28.81 -43.97 -25.02
C ARG A 4 -29.80 -42.86 -25.34
N MET A 5 -30.00 -41.94 -24.41
CA MET A 5 -30.70 -40.67 -24.67
C MET A 5 -29.84 -39.55 -24.09
N ILE A 6 -29.02 -38.97 -24.96
CA ILE A 6 -28.36 -37.69 -24.76
C ILE A 6 -29.49 -36.66 -24.80
N LEU A 7 -29.77 -35.99 -23.68
CA LEU A 7 -30.67 -34.85 -23.67
C LEU A 7 -30.08 -33.74 -22.80
N GLY A 8 -29.58 -32.73 -23.50
CA GLY A 8 -29.57 -31.32 -23.10
C GLY A 8 -28.93 -30.97 -21.77
N VAL A 9 -27.69 -30.49 -21.82
CA VAL A 9 -27.11 -29.64 -20.77
C VAL A 9 -28.04 -28.42 -20.63
N PRO A 10 -28.69 -28.15 -19.49
CA PRO A 10 -29.31 -26.85 -19.29
C PRO A 10 -28.18 -25.83 -19.16
N SER A 11 -28.15 -24.91 -20.12
CA SER A 11 -27.31 -23.72 -20.20
C SER A 11 -27.03 -23.10 -18.82
N LEU A 12 -25.75 -22.86 -18.52
CA LEU A 12 -25.35 -21.97 -17.43
C LEU A 12 -26.09 -20.65 -17.60
N VAL A 13 -26.98 -20.30 -16.69
CA VAL A 13 -27.42 -18.92 -16.52
C VAL A 13 -26.26 -18.21 -15.85
N VAL A 14 -25.36 -17.63 -16.66
CA VAL A 14 -24.43 -16.61 -16.18
C VAL A 14 -25.30 -15.39 -15.88
N GLY A 15 -25.81 -15.34 -14.65
CA GLY A 15 -26.27 -14.09 -14.08
C GLY A 15 -25.09 -13.15 -14.13
N ALA A 16 -25.11 -12.20 -15.06
CA ALA A 16 -24.22 -11.06 -15.01
C ALA A 16 -24.58 -10.32 -13.72
N THR A 17 -23.92 -10.67 -12.62
CA THR A 17 -23.74 -9.71 -11.55
C THR A 17 -22.87 -8.63 -12.17
N VAL A 18 -23.51 -7.64 -12.78
CA VAL A 18 -22.97 -6.30 -12.86
C VAL A 18 -22.85 -5.88 -11.41
N GLY A 19 -21.81 -6.37 -10.75
CA GLY A 19 -21.34 -5.84 -9.50
C GLY A 19 -21.07 -4.39 -9.86
N LEU A 20 -21.96 -3.52 -9.38
CA LEU A 20 -21.78 -2.10 -9.42
C LEU A 20 -20.37 -1.89 -8.89
N ALA A 21 -19.43 -1.59 -9.79
CA ALA A 21 -18.17 -0.99 -9.42
C ALA A 21 -18.61 0.36 -8.88
N THR A 22 -18.97 0.39 -7.60
CA THR A 22 -19.11 1.64 -6.89
C THR A 22 -17.69 2.17 -6.89
N ASP A 23 -17.45 3.15 -7.76
CA ASP A 23 -16.32 4.05 -7.63
C ASP A 23 -16.46 4.69 -6.25
N VAL A 24 -15.99 3.99 -5.22
CA VAL A 24 -15.77 4.54 -3.90
C VAL A 24 -14.59 5.46 -4.11
N SER A 25 -14.91 6.69 -4.51
CA SER A 25 -13.98 7.80 -4.43
C SER A 25 -13.63 7.92 -2.95
N ALA A 26 -12.46 7.40 -2.58
CA ALA A 26 -11.91 7.65 -1.26
C ALA A 26 -11.90 9.17 -1.08
N ALA A 27 -12.53 9.65 -0.01
CA ALA A 27 -12.46 11.06 0.33
C ALA A 27 -10.97 11.46 0.44
N PRO A 28 -10.59 12.69 0.03
CA PRO A 28 -9.22 13.15 0.18
C PRO A 28 -8.74 12.95 1.62
N ALA A 29 -7.49 12.50 1.78
CA ALA A 29 -6.90 12.37 3.10
C ALA A 29 -6.91 13.73 3.82
N PRO A 30 -7.11 13.76 5.15
CA PRO A 30 -6.96 14.99 5.92
C PRO A 30 -5.56 15.61 5.71
N PRO A 31 -5.44 16.94 5.82
CA PRO A 31 -4.14 17.60 5.69
C PRO A 31 -3.18 17.14 6.79
N LEU A 32 -1.89 17.04 6.44
CA LEU A 32 -0.82 16.82 7.41
C LEU A 32 -0.76 18.02 8.37
N THR A 33 -0.89 17.74 9.67
CA THR A 33 -0.87 18.78 10.72
C THR A 33 0.52 18.99 11.32
N SER A 34 1.41 18.01 11.19
CA SER A 34 2.78 18.09 11.68
C SER A 34 3.72 17.25 10.81
N LEU A 35 4.98 17.67 10.78
CA LEU A 35 6.09 16.94 10.16
C LEU A 35 7.18 16.78 11.21
N ASN A 36 7.67 15.56 11.38
CA ASN A 36 8.78 15.27 12.27
C ASN A 36 9.76 14.32 11.59
N VAL A 37 11.05 14.64 11.67
CA VAL A 37 12.11 13.70 11.27
C VAL A 37 12.25 12.68 12.38
N VAL A 38 12.06 11.41 12.06
CA VAL A 38 12.14 10.30 13.03
C VAL A 38 13.33 9.38 12.78
N LYS A 39 13.93 9.48 11.59
CA LYS A 39 15.03 8.64 11.16
C LYS A 39 15.90 9.43 10.19
N VAL A 40 17.21 9.26 10.28
CA VAL A 40 18.17 9.74 9.29
C VAL A 40 19.08 8.58 8.93
N GLU A 41 19.39 8.42 7.64
CA GLU A 41 20.27 7.37 7.16
C GLU A 41 21.31 7.94 6.20
N SER A 42 22.59 7.61 6.42
CA SER A 42 23.67 8.03 5.54
C SER A 42 24.69 6.92 5.32
N GLN A 43 25.56 7.11 4.33
CA GLN A 43 26.58 6.12 3.98
C GLN A 43 27.56 5.84 5.11
N LEU A 44 28.07 6.89 5.77
CA LEU A 44 29.10 6.75 6.81
C LEU A 44 28.50 6.74 8.23
N GLY A 45 27.38 7.43 8.44
CA GLY A 45 26.69 7.47 9.74
C GLY A 45 25.72 6.32 9.97
N GLY A 46 25.39 5.55 8.92
CA GLY A 46 24.37 4.51 8.96
C GLY A 46 23.02 5.08 9.36
N VAL A 47 22.20 4.26 10.03
CA VAL A 47 20.88 4.66 10.52
C VAL A 47 20.96 5.30 11.91
N GLU A 48 20.29 6.42 12.09
CA GLU A 48 20.01 7.05 13.37
C GLU A 48 18.51 7.31 13.53
N PHE A 49 17.97 7.05 14.72
CA PHE A 49 16.58 7.37 15.08
C PHE A 49 16.54 8.64 15.90
N ILE A 50 15.66 9.56 15.51
CA ILE A 50 15.57 10.89 16.12
C ILE A 50 14.46 10.87 17.16
N GLY A 51 14.85 11.13 18.40
CA GLY A 51 13.92 11.27 19.52
C GLY A 51 12.97 12.47 19.34
N PRO A 52 11.82 12.46 20.02
CA PRO A 52 10.89 13.57 19.97
C PRO A 52 11.54 14.87 20.46
N ASN A 53 11.26 15.98 19.76
CA ASN A 53 11.82 17.32 20.00
C ASN A 53 13.34 17.43 19.85
N ASN A 54 14.01 16.43 19.29
CA ASN A 54 15.43 16.53 18.98
C ASN A 54 15.61 17.18 17.60
N LEU A 55 16.46 18.22 17.55
CA LEU A 55 16.71 19.01 16.34
C LEU A 55 18.05 18.68 15.70
N SER A 56 18.78 17.70 16.24
CA SER A 56 20.11 17.30 15.78
C SER A 56 20.31 15.79 15.86
N THR A 57 21.25 15.30 15.06
CA THR A 57 21.78 13.94 15.13
C THR A 57 22.99 13.89 16.05
N PHE A 58 23.28 12.72 16.61
CA PHE A 58 24.47 12.46 17.41
C PHE A 58 25.65 11.96 16.57
N LYS A 59 25.36 11.33 15.43
CA LYS A 59 26.39 10.81 14.53
C LYS A 59 26.83 11.86 13.51
N ASP A 60 28.07 11.70 13.06
CA ASP A 60 28.56 12.37 11.86
C ASP A 60 28.02 11.65 10.63
N HIS A 61 27.08 12.30 9.93
CA HIS A 61 26.44 11.77 8.73
C HIS A 61 27.20 12.18 7.47
N GLY A 62 28.42 11.66 7.33
CA GLY A 62 29.22 11.84 6.12
C GLY A 62 28.83 10.92 4.96
N GLY A 63 29.47 11.13 3.82
CA GLY A 63 29.36 10.32 2.61
C GLY A 63 28.62 11.02 1.48
N SER A 64 28.23 10.26 0.45
CA SER A 64 27.61 10.82 -0.76
C SER A 64 26.08 10.97 -0.69
N TYR A 65 25.43 10.46 0.34
CA TYR A 65 23.97 10.52 0.47
C TYR A 65 23.49 10.71 1.91
N LEU A 66 22.30 11.30 2.01
CA LEU A 66 21.53 11.45 3.22
C LEU A 66 20.04 11.20 2.91
N TYR A 67 19.43 10.27 3.63
CA TYR A 67 18.00 9.98 3.61
C TYR A 67 17.37 10.41 4.92
N ILE A 68 16.18 11.02 4.84
CA ILE A 68 15.41 11.60 5.95
C ILE A 68 13.99 11.02 5.87
#